data_AF-A0A2D6MPP0-F1
#
_entry.id   AF-A0A2D6MPP0-F1
#
_cell.length_a   1.000
_cell.length_b   1.000
_cell.length_c   1.000
_cell.angle_alpha   90.00
_cell.angle_beta   90.00
_cell.angle_gamma   90.00
#
_symmetry.space_group_name_H-M   'P 1'
#
loop_
_entity.id
_entity.type
_entity.pdbx_description
1 polymer ?
#
loop_
_entity_poly.entity_id
_entity_poly.type
_entity_poly.pdbx_seq_one_letter_code
_entity_poly.pdbx_strand_id
1 'polypeptide(L)'
;MQGEAPLREGVASMRAGNHSSFIACQDGIPIGDRMTLSVGFTAVTTLDAAGLSGGERVVERADQALYRAKQDGRDRGASWSDF
;
A
#
# COMPACT_ATOMS: atom_id res chain seq x y z
N MET A 1 -1.69 31.57 14.04
CA MET A 1 -2.32 30.59 13.13
C MET A 1 -1.32 30.24 12.05
N GLN A 2 -0.63 29.11 12.18
CA GLN A 2 0.20 28.55 11.10
C GLN A 2 -0.74 27.85 10.12
N GLY A 3 -0.79 28.33 8.88
CA GLY A 3 -1.57 27.69 7.82
C GLY A 3 -0.93 26.36 7.45
N GLU A 4 -1.71 25.27 7.48
CA GLU A 4 -1.32 24.01 6.86
C GLU A 4 -1.05 24.28 5.37
N ALA A 5 0.17 24.00 4.92
CA ALA A 5 0.50 24.05 3.52
C ALA A 5 -0.33 22.97 2.78
N PRO A 6 -0.96 23.30 1.64
CA PRO A 6 -1.76 22.33 0.91
C PRO A 6 -0.87 21.16 0.46
N LEU A 7 -1.29 19.94 0.77
CA LEU A 7 -0.68 18.71 0.26
C LEU A 7 -0.71 18.76 -1.27
N ARG A 8 0.44 19.01 -1.90
CA ARG A 8 0.56 19.09 -3.36
C ARG A 8 0.75 17.69 -3.93
N GLU A 9 0.01 17.40 -5.00
CA GLU A 9 -0.02 16.10 -5.67
C GLU A 9 1.39 15.71 -6.17
N GLY A 10 2.00 14.72 -5.51
CA GLY A 10 3.21 14.07 -5.99
C GLY A 10 2.84 12.95 -6.96
N VAL A 11 3.29 13.04 -8.21
CA VAL A 11 3.09 11.97 -9.20
C VAL A 11 4.10 10.86 -8.94
N ALA A 12 3.65 9.74 -8.37
CA ALA A 12 4.45 8.53 -8.23
C ALA A 12 4.25 7.63 -9.46
N SER A 13 5.33 7.36 -10.22
CA SER A 13 5.31 6.38 -11.31
C SER A 13 5.59 4.99 -10.74
N MET A 14 4.61 4.09 -10.83
CA MET A 14 4.73 2.70 -10.39
C MET A 14 5.10 1.82 -11.59
N ARG A 15 6.31 1.24 -11.60
CA ARG A 15 6.66 0.16 -12.52
C ARG A 15 6.19 -1.16 -11.91
N ALA A 16 5.33 -1.89 -12.61
CA ALA A 16 4.85 -3.19 -12.16
C ALA A 16 6.03 -4.18 -12.06
N GLY A 17 6.44 -4.46 -10.83
CA GLY A 17 7.40 -5.46 -10.41
C GLY A 17 7.18 -5.73 -8.91
N ASN A 18 7.82 -6.77 -8.35
CA ASN A 18 7.66 -7.13 -6.93
C ASN A 18 8.19 -6.07 -5.93
N HIS A 19 8.79 -4.99 -6.43
CA HIS A 19 9.37 -3.89 -5.68
C HIS A 19 8.89 -2.57 -6.27
N SER A 20 8.49 -1.63 -5.41
CA SER A 20 7.96 -0.33 -5.81
C SER A 20 8.73 0.76 -5.09
N SER A 21 9.54 1.51 -5.85
CA SER A 21 10.27 2.65 -5.31
C SER A 21 9.97 3.95 -6.04
N PHE A 22 9.85 5.03 -5.29
CA PHE A 22 9.62 6.38 -5.78
C PHE A 22 10.54 7.35 -5.05
N ILE A 23 10.83 8.47 -5.69
CA ILE A 23 11.58 9.58 -5.09
C ILE A 23 10.63 10.76 -5.14
N ALA A 24 10.49 11.48 -4.03
CA ALA A 24 9.71 12.71 -4.04
C ALA A 24 10.42 13.73 -4.94
N CYS A 25 9.67 14.49 -5.72
CA CYS A 25 10.23 15.56 -6.56
C CYS A 25 9.54 16.88 -6.21
N GLN A 26 10.32 17.96 -6.19
CA GLN A 26 9.86 19.33 -6.12
C GLN A 26 10.26 20.04 -7.41
N ASP A 27 9.28 20.54 -8.18
CA ASP A 27 9.50 21.19 -9.47
C ASP A 27 10.33 20.33 -10.45
N GLY A 28 10.11 19.02 -10.44
CA GLY A 28 10.85 18.04 -11.25
C GLY A 28 12.24 17.68 -10.71
N ILE A 29 12.67 18.29 -9.61
CA ILE A 29 13.95 18.03 -8.94
C ILE A 29 13.73 17.00 -7.82
N PRO A 30 14.43 15.86 -7.80
CA PRO A 30 14.35 14.90 -6.70
C PRO A 30 14.72 15.54 -5.37
N ILE A 31 13.83 15.43 -4.39
CA ILE A 31 14.03 15.87 -3.00
C ILE A 31 13.92 14.67 -2.05
N GLY A 32 14.98 14.45 -1.27
CA GLY A 32 15.01 13.42 -0.23
C GLY A 32 15.35 12.00 -0.71
N ASP A 33 15.09 11.04 0.18
CA ASP A 33 15.51 9.65 0.01
C ASP A 33 14.58 8.84 -0.89
N ARG A 34 15.12 7.73 -1.42
CA ARG A 34 14.34 6.71 -2.12
C ARG A 34 13.33 6.10 -1.15
N MET A 35 12.05 6.27 -1.43
CA MET A 35 10.96 5.68 -0.67
C MET A 35 10.50 4.38 -1.33
N THR A 36 10.04 3.44 -0.50
CA THR A 36 9.48 2.15 -0.93
C THR A 36 8.15 1.90 -0.23
N LEU A 37 7.27 1.11 -0.85
CA LEU A 37 5.99 0.70 -0.24
C LEU A 37 5.96 -0.80 0.03
N SER A 38 5.29 -1.17 1.13
CA SER A 38 4.83 -2.53 1.35
C SER A 38 3.34 -2.58 1.09
N VAL A 39 2.86 -3.63 0.43
CA VAL A 39 1.46 -3.75 0.02
C VAL A 39 0.92 -5.09 0.48
N GLY A 40 -0.20 -5.08 1.20
CA GLY A 40 -0.99 -6.26 1.51
C GLY A 40 -2.23 -6.30 0.65
N PHE A 41 -2.55 -7.45 0.09
CA PHE A 41 -3.74 -7.61 -0.74
C PHE A 41 -4.43 -8.95 -0.48
N THR A 42 -5.74 -8.99 -0.74
CA THR A 42 -6.55 -10.21 -0.68
C THR A 42 -7.48 -10.25 -1.88
N ALA A 43 -7.76 -11.45 -2.40
CA ALA A 43 -8.80 -11.66 -3.40
C ALA A 43 -10.06 -12.21 -2.73
N VAL A 44 -11.23 -11.84 -3.24
CA VAL A 44 -12.53 -12.35 -2.78
C VAL A 44 -13.23 -12.91 -4.00
N THR A 45 -13.38 -14.23 -4.07
CA THR A 45 -13.86 -14.93 -5.26
C THR A 45 -15.31 -15.38 -5.17
N THR A 46 -15.91 -15.42 -3.97
CA THR A 46 -17.30 -15.81 -3.76
C THR A 46 -18.04 -14.79 -2.90
N LEU A 47 -19.34 -14.68 -3.15
CA LEU A 47 -20.35 -13.92 -2.40
C LEU A 47 -20.52 -14.36 -0.93
N ASP A 48 -19.52 -14.99 -0.29
CA ASP A 48 -19.45 -15.12 1.17
C ASP A 48 -19.28 -13.74 1.84
N ALA A 49 -19.09 -12.69 1.03
CA ALA A 49 -19.17 -11.27 1.37
C ALA A 49 -20.61 -10.71 1.47
N ALA A 50 -21.67 -11.53 1.29
CA ALA A 50 -23.08 -11.08 1.36
C ALA A 50 -23.60 -10.85 2.80
N GLY A 51 -22.73 -10.92 3.81
CA GLY A 51 -23.01 -10.41 5.15
C GLY A 51 -22.36 -9.04 5.34
N LEU A 52 -23.01 -8.14 6.10
CA LEU A 52 -22.47 -6.83 6.50
C LEU A 52 -21.09 -6.91 7.20
N SER A 53 -20.62 -8.11 7.57
CA SER A 53 -19.31 -8.44 8.14
C SER A 53 -18.22 -8.83 7.10
N GLY A 54 -18.54 -8.93 5.81
CA GLY A 54 -17.60 -9.35 4.77
C GLY A 54 -16.54 -8.30 4.45
N GLY A 55 -16.92 -7.02 4.45
CA GLY A 55 -16.02 -5.91 4.11
C GLY A 55 -14.90 -5.69 5.14
N GLU A 56 -15.24 -5.65 6.43
CA GLU A 56 -14.24 -5.53 7.50
C GLU A 56 -13.24 -6.68 7.48
N ARG A 57 -13.72 -7.91 7.25
CA ARG A 57 -12.87 -9.10 7.14
C ARG A 57 -11.93 -9.06 5.93
N VAL A 58 -12.35 -8.43 4.83
CA VAL A 58 -11.50 -8.21 3.65
C VAL A 58 -10.40 -7.20 3.95
N VAL A 59 -10.72 -6.12 4.64
CA VAL A 59 -9.73 -5.13 5.08
C VAL A 59 -8.75 -5.76 6.07
N GLU A 60 -9.25 -6.51 7.05
CA GLU A 60 -8.42 -7.22 8.04
C GLU A 60 -7.44 -8.19 7.37
N ARG A 61 -7.90 -8.98 6.40
CA ARG A 61 -7.04 -9.89 5.61
C ARG A 61 -5.95 -9.15 4.84
N ALA A 62 -6.31 -8.04 4.19
CA ALA A 62 -5.34 -7.20 3.49
C ALA A 62 -4.32 -6.56 4.46
N ASP A 63 -4.76 -6.12 5.64
CA ASP A 63 -3.89 -5.53 6.65
C ASP A 63 -2.94 -6.58 7.27
N GLN A 64 -3.41 -7.79 7.53
CA GLN A 64 -2.56 -8.89 7.98
C GLN A 64 -1.51 -9.27 6.93
N ALA A 65 -1.87 -9.28 5.65
CA ALA A 65 -0.91 -9.47 4.57
C ALA A 65 0.12 -8.32 4.51
N LEU A 66 -0.31 -7.07 4.69
CA LEU A 66 0.58 -5.91 4.77
C LEU A 66 1.55 -6.03 5.95
N TYR A 67 1.07 -6.51 7.09
CA TYR A 67 1.89 -6.73 8.27
C TYR A 67 2.99 -7.76 8.00
N ARG A 68 2.68 -8.86 7.30
CA ARG A 68 3.70 -9.83 6.84
C ARG A 68 4.72 -9.20 5.92
N ALA A 69 4.29 -8.43 4.91
CA ALA A 69 5.20 -7.72 4.02
C ALA A 69 6.17 -6.79 4.79
N LYS A 70 5.69 -6.15 5.87
CA LYS A 70 6.53 -5.33 6.75
C LYS A 70 7.52 -6.15 7.57
N GLN A 71 7.09 -7.30 8.12
CA GLN A 71 7.96 -8.19 8.91
C GLN A 71 9.05 -8.85 8.06
N ASP A 72 8.74 -9.21 6.82
CA ASP A 72 9.68 -9.90 5.91
C ASP A 72 10.75 -8.98 5.31
N GLY A 73 10.84 -7.72 5.76
CA GLY A 73 11.88 -6.77 5.33
C GLY A 73 11.38 -5.64 4.43
N ARG A 74 10.05 -5.43 4.33
CA ARG A 74 9.42 -4.32 3.58
C ARG A 74 9.67 -4.39 2.06
N ASP A 75 9.34 -3.31 1.36
CA ASP A 75 9.43 -3.14 -0.11
C ASP A 75 8.95 -4.36 -0.91
N ARG A 76 7.75 -4.86 -0.60
CA ARG A 76 7.18 -6.03 -1.26
C ARG A 76 5.67 -6.08 -1.14
N GLY A 77 5.05 -6.82 -2.07
CA GLY A 77 3.68 -7.27 -1.98
C GLY A 77 3.57 -8.59 -1.22
N ALA A 78 2.51 -8.75 -0.43
CA ALA A 78 2.11 -10.02 0.14
C ALA A 78 0.61 -10.25 -0.05
N SER A 79 0.24 -11.45 -0.46
CA SER A 79 -1.14 -11.89 -0.53
C SER A 79 -1.59 -12.50 0.79
N TRP A 80 -2.84 -12.29 1.15
CA TRP A 80 -3.52 -13.14 2.12
C TRP A 80 -3.69 -14.55 1.54
N SER A 81 -3.29 -15.57 2.29
CA SER A 81 -3.61 -16.98 2.02
C SER A 81 -4.28 -17.55 3.27
N ASP A 82 -5.51 -18.06 3.12
CA ASP A 82 -6.12 -18.93 4.13
C ASP A 82 -5.27 -20.22 4.14
N PHE A 83 -4.68 -20.56 5.29
CA PHE A 83 -3.92 -21.80 5.47
C PHE A 83 -4.85 -23.00 5.63
#